data_AF-A0A925X9X9-F1
#
_entry.id   AF-A0A925X9X9-F1
#
_cell.length_a   1.000
_cell.length_b   1.000
_cell.length_c   1.000
_cell.angle_alpha   90.00
_cell.angle_beta   90.00
_cell.angle_gamma   90.00
#
_symmetry.space_group_name_H-M   'P 1'
#
loop_
_entity.id
_entity.type
_entity.pdbx_description
1 polymer ?
#
loop_
_entity_poly.entity_id
_entity_poly.type
_entity_poly.pdbx_seq_one_letter_code
_entity_poly.pdbx_strand_id
1 'polypeptide(L)'
;ENLKNIYTHLHTIIAIGTTSLRTLESLYWSLPPIPSPKGGFEVLKVKQFQPYQTPKNQLPSVKAVLEDWLAFMDKHNLAEITGETEIFIMPGYEFKICKGLITNYHLPETTLVLLVAAFVGEDWRKIYDQALQNNYRFLSYGDSSLLLPEK
;
A
#
# COMPACT_ATOMS: atom_id res chain seq x y z
N GLU A 1 -3.70 14.78 -10.62
CA GLU A 1 -5.12 14.39 -10.52
C GLU A 1 -5.33 13.19 -9.58
N ASN A 2 -4.65 12.06 -9.81
CA ASN A 2 -4.77 10.84 -8.98
C ASN A 2 -4.63 11.09 -7.47
N LEU A 3 -3.65 11.89 -7.03
CA LEU A 3 -3.48 12.21 -5.62
C LEU A 3 -4.69 12.95 -5.01
N LYS A 4 -5.32 13.85 -5.77
CA LYS A 4 -6.56 14.54 -5.36
C LYS A 4 -7.72 13.53 -5.24
N ASN A 5 -7.83 12.58 -6.17
CA ASN A 5 -8.84 11.53 -6.11
C ASN A 5 -8.66 10.64 -4.87
N ILE A 6 -7.41 10.27 -4.54
CA ILE A 6 -7.10 9.52 -3.31
C ILE A 6 -7.51 10.32 -2.07
N TYR A 7 -7.19 11.61 -2.04
CA TYR A 7 -7.57 12.50 -0.94
C TYR A 7 -9.09 12.58 -0.75
N THR A 8 -9.85 12.72 -1.83
CA THR A 8 -11.32 12.83 -1.80
C THR A 8 -12.01 11.51 -1.43
N HIS A 9 -11.44 10.36 -1.81
CA HIS A 9 -12.06 9.04 -1.69
C HIS A 9 -11.34 8.11 -0.71
N LEU A 10 -10.68 8.66 0.31
CA LEU A 10 -9.80 7.93 1.23
C LEU A 10 -10.44 6.70 1.90
N HIS A 11 -11.77 6.69 2.04
CA HIS A 11 -12.51 5.60 2.67
C HIS A 11 -12.95 4.49 1.71
N THR A 12 -12.68 4.59 0.41
CA THR A 12 -13.16 3.64 -0.61
C THR A 12 -12.08 3.20 -1.59
N ILE A 13 -10.79 3.40 -1.26
CA ILE A 13 -9.69 3.02 -2.14
C ILE A 13 -9.51 1.50 -2.19
N ILE A 14 -9.64 0.93 -3.38
CA ILE A 14 -9.38 -0.48 -3.67
C ILE A 14 -8.14 -0.57 -4.55
N ALA A 15 -7.11 -1.26 -4.08
CA ALA A 15 -5.91 -1.53 -4.87
C ALA A 15 -6.15 -2.70 -5.83
N ILE A 16 -5.71 -2.56 -7.07
CA ILE A 16 -5.68 -3.67 -8.04
C ILE A 16 -4.22 -4.13 -8.17
N GLY A 17 -3.94 -5.30 -7.62
CA GLY A 17 -2.60 -5.89 -7.53
C GLY A 17 -1.82 -5.48 -6.28
N THR A 18 -0.97 -6.39 -5.81
CA THR A 18 -0.14 -6.20 -4.62
C THR A 18 0.94 -5.14 -4.79
N THR A 19 1.43 -4.92 -6.02
CA THR A 19 2.36 -3.83 -6.34
C THR A 19 1.69 -2.47 -6.17
N SER A 20 0.50 -2.29 -6.73
CA SER A 20 -0.30 -1.06 -6.57
C SER A 20 -0.60 -0.79 -5.09
N LEU A 21 -0.96 -1.84 -4.33
CA LEU A 21 -1.18 -1.73 -2.89
C LEU A 21 0.07 -1.22 -2.16
N ARG A 22 1.24 -1.80 -2.45
CA ARG A 22 2.51 -1.35 -1.85
C ARG A 22 2.84 0.09 -2.24
N THR A 23 2.61 0.49 -3.49
CA THR A 23 2.82 1.88 -3.93
C THR A 23 1.91 2.84 -3.19
N LEU A 24 0.61 2.53 -3.07
CA LEU A 24 -0.35 3.36 -2.35
C LEU A 24 0.00 3.46 -0.87
N GLU A 25 0.28 2.35 -0.19
CA GLU A 25 0.70 2.39 1.21
C GLU A 25 2.04 3.15 1.38
N SER A 26 2.97 3.02 0.43
CA SER A 26 4.25 3.73 0.47
C SER A 26 4.09 5.25 0.41
N LEU A 27 3.07 5.77 -0.28
CA LEU A 27 2.76 7.20 -0.33
C LEU A 27 2.59 7.80 1.08
N TYR A 28 1.98 7.05 1.99
CA TYR A 28 1.86 7.46 3.40
C TYR A 28 3.22 7.49 4.11
N TRP A 29 4.08 6.51 3.84
CA TRP A 29 5.38 6.37 4.51
C TRP A 29 6.48 7.25 3.91
N SER A 30 6.31 7.76 2.70
CA SER A 30 7.38 8.40 1.92
C SER A 30 7.40 9.92 2.03
N LEU A 31 6.97 10.55 3.14
CA LEU A 31 6.84 12.02 3.36
C LEU A 31 7.58 12.94 2.35
N PRO A 32 6.95 14.04 1.86
CA PRO A 32 7.57 14.92 0.86
C PRO A 32 9.02 15.30 1.18
N PRO A 33 9.93 15.29 0.19
CA PRO A 33 11.34 15.49 0.44
C PRO A 33 11.62 16.94 0.83
N ILE A 34 12.63 17.14 1.67
CA ILE A 34 13.13 18.49 1.97
C ILE A 34 13.91 18.98 0.74
N PRO A 35 13.63 20.19 0.22
CA PRO A 35 14.37 20.74 -0.91
C PRO A 35 15.87 20.80 -0.61
N SER A 36 16.70 20.22 -1.49
CA SER A 36 18.16 20.28 -1.34
C SER A 36 18.69 21.68 -1.70
N PRO A 37 19.64 22.24 -0.93
CA PRO A 37 20.32 23.48 -1.29
C PRO A 37 21.06 23.41 -2.64
N LYS A 38 21.38 22.21 -3.11
CA LYS A 38 22.11 21.96 -4.38
C LYS A 38 21.18 21.84 -5.60
N GLY A 39 19.88 22.03 -5.43
CA GLY A 39 18.87 21.82 -6.48
C GLY A 39 18.46 20.35 -6.61
N GLY A 40 17.20 20.12 -6.98
CA GLY A 40 16.59 18.80 -7.06
C GLY A 40 16.06 18.26 -5.73
N PHE A 41 15.52 17.04 -5.79
CA PHE A 41 14.95 16.32 -4.66
C PHE A 41 15.69 14.98 -4.51
N GLU A 42 15.91 14.55 -3.27
CA GLU A 42 16.35 13.16 -3.04
C GLU A 42 15.30 12.19 -3.54
N VAL A 43 15.75 11.06 -4.08
CA VAL A 43 14.86 9.97 -4.48
C VAL A 43 14.13 9.48 -3.24
N LEU A 44 12.81 9.52 -3.30
CA LEU A 44 11.94 8.97 -2.26
C LEU A 44 12.26 7.49 -2.08
N LYS A 45 12.56 7.07 -0.85
CA LYS A 45 12.87 5.68 -0.55
C LYS A 45 12.19 5.19 0.71
N VAL A 46 11.20 4.32 0.55
CA VAL A 46 10.57 3.61 1.67
C VAL A 46 11.32 2.31 1.94
N LYS A 47 11.82 2.15 3.17
CA LYS A 47 12.58 0.95 3.59
C LYS A 47 11.65 -0.18 4.02
N GLN A 48 12.14 -1.41 3.90
CA GLN A 48 11.39 -2.65 4.18
C GLN A 48 10.58 -2.61 5.48
N PHE A 49 11.23 -2.30 6.60
CA PHE A 49 10.64 -2.36 7.94
C PHE A 49 10.25 -1.01 8.54
N GLN A 50 10.30 0.07 7.75
CA GLN A 50 9.94 1.41 8.21
C GLN A 50 8.60 1.46 8.95
N PRO A 51 7.51 0.79 8.49
CA PRO A 51 6.22 0.81 9.18
C PRO A 51 6.22 0.26 10.61
N TYR A 52 7.18 -0.61 10.93
CA TYR A 52 7.28 -1.28 12.23
C TYR A 52 8.28 -0.59 13.17
N GLN A 53 9.07 0.36 12.65
CA GLN A 53 10.10 1.08 13.41
C GLN A 53 9.64 2.47 13.84
N THR A 54 8.60 3.04 13.21
CA THR A 54 8.09 4.37 13.54
C THR A 54 7.13 4.32 14.74
N PRO A 55 7.35 5.12 15.80
CA PRO A 55 6.44 5.20 16.95
C PRO A 55 5.03 5.65 16.55
N LYS A 56 4.01 4.85 16.91
CA LYS A 56 2.62 5.12 16.50
C LYS A 56 2.07 6.45 16.98
N ASN A 57 2.51 6.94 18.15
CA ASN A 57 2.09 8.22 18.72
C ASN A 57 2.62 9.45 17.96
N GLN A 58 3.53 9.26 17.01
CA GLN A 58 4.11 10.33 16.21
C GLN A 58 3.61 10.31 14.75
N LEU A 59 2.72 9.39 14.41
CA LEU A 59 2.25 9.22 13.05
C LEU A 59 1.17 10.26 12.69
N PRO A 60 1.35 11.05 11.61
CA PRO A 60 0.34 11.97 11.14
C PRO A 60 -0.89 11.23 10.59
N SER A 61 -2.02 11.94 10.53
CA SER A 61 -3.19 11.43 9.82
C SER A 61 -2.88 11.28 8.33
N VAL A 62 -3.52 10.32 7.66
CA VAL A 62 -3.33 10.12 6.21
C VAL A 62 -3.70 11.39 5.43
N LYS A 63 -4.73 12.11 5.89
CA LYS A 63 -5.17 13.37 5.29
C LYS A 63 -4.06 14.43 5.33
N ALA A 64 -3.38 14.58 6.47
CA ALA A 64 -2.27 15.51 6.61
C ALA A 64 -1.11 15.15 5.67
N VAL A 65 -0.75 13.87 5.55
CA VAL A 65 0.31 13.43 4.63
C VAL A 65 -0.03 13.73 3.17
N LEU A 66 -1.29 13.52 2.77
CA LEU A 66 -1.74 13.83 1.42
C LEU A 66 -1.81 15.33 1.15
N GLU A 67 -2.18 16.14 2.15
CA GLU A 67 -2.13 17.61 2.08
C GLU A 67 -0.70 18.12 1.89
N ASP A 68 0.25 17.59 2.65
CA ASP A 68 1.67 17.92 2.51
C ASP A 68 2.18 17.57 1.11
N TRP A 69 1.80 16.40 0.59
CA TRP A 69 2.13 15.99 -0.78
C TRP A 69 1.52 16.91 -1.84
N LEU A 70 0.24 17.25 -1.71
CA LEU A 70 -0.45 18.15 -2.64
C LEU A 70 0.18 19.54 -2.65
N ALA A 71 0.48 20.10 -1.46
CA ALA A 71 1.13 21.38 -1.31
C ALA A 71 2.56 21.38 -1.88
N PHE A 72 3.30 20.29 -1.65
CA PHE A 72 4.64 20.13 -2.21
C PHE A 72 4.62 20.07 -3.74
N MET A 73 3.72 19.26 -4.33
CA MET A 73 3.59 19.17 -5.79
C MET A 73 3.20 20.51 -6.41
N ASP A 74 2.26 21.25 -5.80
CA ASP A 74 1.81 22.57 -6.28
C ASP A 74 2.95 23.60 -6.23
N LYS A 75 3.64 23.70 -5.07
CA LYS A 75 4.77 24.61 -4.87
C LYS A 75 5.91 24.39 -5.87
N HIS A 76 6.13 23.14 -6.26
CA HIS A 76 7.23 22.76 -7.15
C HIS A 76 6.78 22.47 -8.60
N ASN A 77 5.51 22.72 -8.93
CA ASN A 77 4.89 22.46 -10.23
C ASN A 77 5.18 21.04 -10.75
N LEU A 78 5.05 20.04 -9.87
CA LEU A 78 5.30 18.63 -10.19
C LEU A 78 4.05 17.98 -10.77
N ALA A 79 4.21 17.29 -11.90
CA ALA A 79 3.14 16.50 -12.52
C ALA A 79 3.01 15.09 -11.90
N GLU A 80 4.11 14.53 -11.41
CA GLU A 80 4.19 13.16 -10.89
C GLU A 80 5.08 13.05 -9.66
N ILE A 81 4.88 11.97 -8.90
CA ILE A 81 5.72 11.57 -7.78
C ILE A 81 6.42 10.27 -8.18
N THR A 82 7.75 10.27 -8.15
CA THR A 82 8.57 9.09 -8.46
C THR A 82 9.41 8.69 -7.25
N GLY A 83 9.51 7.40 -6.98
CA GLY A 83 10.25 6.89 -5.84
C GLY A 83 10.48 5.39 -5.90
N GLU A 84 11.29 4.91 -4.96
CA GLU A 84 11.54 3.50 -4.71
C GLU A 84 10.83 3.07 -3.43
N THR A 85 10.27 1.87 -3.45
CA THR A 85 9.75 1.25 -2.25
C THR A 85 10.23 -0.19 -2.13
N GLU A 86 10.72 -0.50 -0.95
CA GLU A 86 11.04 -1.85 -0.50
C GLU A 86 10.03 -2.31 0.55
N ILE A 87 8.93 -1.56 0.79
CA ILE A 87 8.01 -1.78 1.90
C ILE A 87 7.58 -3.25 2.02
N PHE A 88 7.69 -3.78 3.23
CA PHE A 88 7.29 -5.14 3.54
C PHE A 88 6.00 -5.13 4.37
N ILE A 89 4.96 -5.77 3.84
CA ILE A 89 3.63 -5.82 4.45
C ILE A 89 3.41 -7.24 4.98
N MET A 90 3.29 -7.34 6.30
CA MET A 90 3.21 -8.58 7.05
C MET A 90 2.06 -8.52 8.07
N PRO A 91 1.60 -9.67 8.61
CA PRO A 91 0.63 -9.67 9.69
C PRO A 91 0.97 -8.69 10.82
N GLY A 92 -0.03 -7.91 11.24
CA GLY A 92 0.15 -6.80 12.18
C GLY A 92 0.36 -5.42 11.52
N TYR A 93 0.49 -5.35 10.19
CA TYR A 93 0.53 -4.10 9.45
C TYR A 93 -0.82 -3.35 9.53
N GLU A 94 -0.75 -2.04 9.75
CA GLU A 94 -1.93 -1.18 9.83
C GLU A 94 -2.14 -0.42 8.51
N PHE A 95 -3.05 -0.90 7.67
CA PHE A 95 -3.34 -0.29 6.36
C PHE A 95 -3.90 1.12 6.50
N LYS A 96 -3.20 2.08 5.88
CA LYS A 96 -3.48 3.51 5.97
C LYS A 96 -4.41 3.96 4.84
N ILE A 97 -4.10 3.59 3.60
CA ILE A 97 -4.80 4.09 2.41
C ILE A 97 -5.79 3.05 1.87
N CYS A 98 -5.35 1.83 1.62
CA CYS A 98 -6.16 0.81 0.95
C CYS A 98 -7.23 0.23 1.89
N LYS A 99 -8.46 0.11 1.38
CA LYS A 99 -9.63 -0.50 2.06
C LYS A 99 -10.08 -1.80 1.40
N GLY A 100 -9.74 -2.01 0.12
CA GLY A 100 -9.91 -3.29 -0.57
C GLY A 100 -8.67 -3.67 -1.37
N LEU A 101 -8.57 -4.95 -1.71
CA LEU A 101 -7.54 -5.49 -2.59
C LEU A 101 -8.17 -6.46 -3.60
N ILE A 102 -7.90 -6.23 -4.88
CA ILE A 102 -8.09 -7.23 -5.93
C ILE A 102 -6.73 -7.83 -6.25
N THR A 103 -6.57 -9.14 -6.10
CA THR A 103 -5.30 -9.84 -6.39
C THR A 103 -5.55 -11.29 -6.81
N ASN A 104 -4.61 -11.86 -7.56
CA ASN A 104 -4.58 -13.29 -7.81
C ASN A 104 -4.31 -14.10 -6.54
N TYR A 105 -4.59 -15.40 -6.59
CA TYR A 105 -4.16 -16.37 -5.59
C TYR A 105 -2.66 -16.68 -5.74
N HIS A 106 -1.93 -16.57 -4.63
CA HIS A 106 -0.49 -16.81 -4.57
C HIS A 106 -0.19 -18.17 -3.95
N LEU A 107 0.95 -18.78 -4.29
CA LEU A 107 1.30 -20.04 -3.65
C LEU A 107 1.54 -19.86 -2.13
N PRO A 108 1.16 -20.85 -1.30
CA PRO A 108 1.55 -20.89 0.10
C PRO A 108 3.06 -20.68 0.27
N GLU A 109 3.46 -20.11 1.40
CA GLU A 109 4.88 -19.83 1.75
C GLU A 109 5.57 -18.73 0.92
N THR A 110 4.81 -17.94 0.15
CA THR A 110 5.33 -16.76 -0.52
C THR A 110 5.15 -15.48 0.31
N THR A 111 6.00 -14.49 0.09
CA THR A 111 5.85 -13.15 0.71
C THR A 111 4.54 -12.46 0.34
N LEU A 112 3.95 -12.80 -0.81
CA LEU A 112 2.64 -12.27 -1.23
C LEU A 112 1.50 -12.83 -0.38
N VAL A 113 1.61 -14.08 0.10
CA VAL A 113 0.65 -14.61 1.09
C VAL A 113 0.73 -13.86 2.40
N LEU A 114 1.92 -13.40 2.84
CA LEU A 114 2.05 -12.56 4.04
C LEU A 114 1.30 -11.23 3.89
N LEU A 115 1.34 -10.61 2.71
CA LEU A 115 0.58 -9.38 2.43
C LEU A 115 -0.93 -9.65 2.48
N VAL A 116 -1.39 -10.76 1.90
CA VAL A 116 -2.81 -11.16 1.99
C VAL A 116 -3.19 -11.41 3.45
N ALA A 117 -2.39 -12.16 4.21
CA ALA A 117 -2.61 -12.42 5.63
C ALA A 117 -2.64 -11.14 6.47
N ALA A 118 -1.79 -10.16 6.14
CA ALA A 118 -1.86 -8.84 6.76
C ALA A 118 -3.20 -8.14 6.47
N PHE A 119 -3.70 -8.27 5.24
CA PHE A 119 -4.87 -7.55 4.76
C PHE A 119 -6.19 -8.10 5.32
N VAL A 120 -6.34 -9.43 5.36
CA VAL A 120 -7.59 -10.09 5.79
C VAL A 120 -7.51 -10.74 7.18
N GLY A 121 -6.36 -10.64 7.86
CA GLY A 121 -6.16 -11.27 9.16
C GLY A 121 -6.25 -12.79 9.09
N GLU A 122 -6.73 -13.42 10.17
CA GLU A 122 -6.78 -14.89 10.33
C GLU A 122 -7.58 -15.62 9.24
N ASP A 123 -8.48 -14.92 8.53
CA ASP A 123 -9.30 -15.49 7.47
C ASP A 123 -8.51 -15.90 6.22
N TRP A 124 -7.23 -15.51 6.10
CA TRP A 124 -6.42 -15.86 4.93
C TRP A 124 -6.36 -17.37 4.71
N ARG A 125 -6.21 -18.18 5.77
CA ARG A 125 -6.17 -19.65 5.64
C ARG A 125 -7.47 -20.19 5.06
N LYS A 126 -8.61 -19.73 5.59
CA LYS A 126 -9.94 -20.12 5.12
C LYS A 126 -10.14 -19.78 3.64
N ILE A 127 -9.68 -18.60 3.20
CA ILE A 127 -9.76 -18.18 1.80
C ILE A 127 -8.95 -19.11 0.89
N TYR A 128 -7.72 -19.45 1.29
CA TYR A 128 -6.84 -20.32 0.51
C TYR A 128 -7.28 -21.78 0.53
N ASP A 129 -7.74 -22.30 1.67
CA ASP A 129 -8.30 -23.66 1.78
C ASP A 129 -9.52 -23.83 0.88
N GLN A 130 -10.41 -22.82 0.84
CA GLN A 130 -11.55 -22.84 -0.07
C GLN A 130 -11.11 -22.88 -1.53
N ALA A 131 -10.15 -22.04 -1.93
CA ALA A 131 -9.63 -22.01 -3.29
C ALA A 131 -9.00 -23.35 -3.71
N LEU A 132 -8.21 -23.97 -2.81
CA LEU A 132 -7.58 -25.28 -3.04
C LEU A 132 -8.61 -26.40 -3.17
N GLN A 133 -9.61 -26.44 -2.28
CA GLN A 133 -10.67 -27.46 -2.29
C GLN A 133 -11.59 -27.34 -3.52
N ASN A 134 -11.68 -26.15 -4.12
CA ASN A 134 -12.56 -25.89 -5.26
C ASN A 134 -11.81 -25.74 -6.60
N ASN A 135 -10.57 -26.24 -6.68
CA ASN A 135 -9.76 -26.27 -7.90
C ASN A 135 -9.57 -24.89 -8.57
N TYR A 136 -9.43 -23.84 -7.77
CA TYR A 136 -9.08 -22.52 -8.29
C TYR A 136 -7.69 -22.58 -8.93
N ARG A 137 -7.50 -21.79 -9.98
CA ARG A 137 -6.21 -21.64 -10.66
C ARG A 137 -5.40 -20.59 -9.92
N PHE A 138 -4.15 -20.89 -9.61
CA PHE A 138 -3.25 -19.98 -8.88
C PHE A 138 -2.30 -19.25 -9.86
N LEU A 139 -1.53 -18.29 -9.33
CA LEU A 139 -0.48 -17.53 -10.03
C LEU A 139 -1.02 -16.50 -11.04
N SER A 140 -0.13 -15.98 -11.89
CA SER A 140 -0.35 -14.79 -12.73
C SER A 140 -1.53 -14.91 -13.70
N TYR A 141 -1.83 -16.12 -14.18
CA TYR A 141 -2.92 -16.40 -15.11
C TYR A 141 -4.07 -17.20 -14.48
N GLY A 142 -4.04 -17.32 -13.15
CA GLY A 142 -5.07 -17.99 -12.38
C GLY A 142 -6.30 -17.12 -12.15
N ASP A 143 -7.09 -17.52 -11.17
CA ASP A 143 -8.26 -16.80 -10.72
C ASP A 143 -7.86 -15.65 -9.77
N SER A 144 -8.79 -14.71 -9.60
CA SER A 144 -8.59 -13.54 -8.74
C SER A 144 -9.50 -13.58 -7.51
N SER A 145 -9.09 -12.84 -6.50
CA SER A 145 -9.79 -12.62 -5.24
C SER A 145 -10.11 -11.13 -5.09
N LEU A 146 -11.31 -10.83 -4.59
CA LEU A 146 -11.69 -9.52 -4.06
C LEU A 146 -11.70 -9.64 -2.54
N LEU A 147 -10.81 -8.90 -1.88
CA LEU A 147 -10.65 -8.89 -0.44
C LEU A 147 -11.18 -7.56 0.09
N LEU A 148 -12.21 -7.64 0.93
CA LEU A 148 -12.87 -6.50 1.57
C LEU A 148 -12.96 -6.78 3.09
N PRO A 149 -11.88 -6.56 3.85
CA PRO A 149 -11.92 -6.76 5.30
C PRO A 149 -12.89 -5.75 5.93
N GLU A 150 -13.78 -6.24 6.78
CA GLU A 150 -14.57 -5.37 7.65
C GLU A 150 -13.62 -4.71 8.65
N LYS A 151 -13.59 -3.38 8.68
CA LYS A 151 -12.85 -2.59 9.66
C LYS A 151 -13.81 -1.90 10.61
#